data_AF-A0A6J0CIS1-F1
#
_entry.id   AF-A0A6J0CIS1-F1
#
_cell.length_a   1.000
_cell.length_b   1.000
_cell.length_c   1.000
_cell.angle_alpha   90.00
_cell.angle_beta   90.00
_cell.angle_gamma   90.00
#
_symmetry.space_group_name_H-M   'P 1'
#
loop_
_entity.id
_entity.type
_entity.pdbx_description
1 polymer ?
#
loop_
_entity_poly.entity_id
_entity_poly.type
_entity_poly.pdbx_seq_one_letter_code
_entity_poly.pdbx_strand_id
1 'polypeptide(L)'
;MNTLSEANGNFAIHLLKMLCESNPSKNVCYSPMSISSALAMVLLGAKGDTAVQMSQALGLNREKDVHQGFQGLLHILNKPNKKYALRMANRLFAESTCEFLSPFKESCLQFYHSELEQLSFVKAAEESRKHINTWVSEQTEGKIPELLSNDSVDEATRLVLVNALYFKGKWHQPFDKDSTKEMPFKINKVRNSIQKFMPV
;
A
#
# COMPACT_ATOMS: atom_id res chain seq x y z
N MET A 1 11.92 -20.80 -5.84
CA MET A 1 11.36 -19.55 -5.25
C MET A 1 10.53 -18.87 -6.32
N ASN A 2 9.36 -18.34 -5.98
CA ASN A 2 8.42 -17.77 -6.96
C ASN A 2 8.99 -16.47 -7.55
N THR A 3 9.05 -16.32 -8.88
CA THR A 3 9.68 -15.16 -9.56
C THR A 3 9.06 -13.82 -9.17
N LEU A 4 7.78 -13.82 -8.78
CA LEU A 4 7.11 -12.62 -8.27
C LEU A 4 7.66 -12.15 -6.91
N SER A 5 8.07 -13.09 -6.04
CA SER A 5 8.64 -12.75 -4.73
C SER A 5 10.00 -12.08 -4.86
N GLU A 6 10.80 -12.52 -5.83
CA GLU A 6 12.11 -11.93 -6.12
C GLU A 6 11.96 -10.53 -6.72
N ALA A 7 11.04 -10.36 -7.68
CA ALA A 7 10.69 -9.05 -8.23
C ALA A 7 10.26 -8.06 -7.13
N ASN A 8 9.33 -8.48 -6.27
CA ASN A 8 8.87 -7.66 -5.13
C ASN A 8 10.00 -7.37 -4.13
N GLY A 9 10.91 -8.31 -3.89
CA GLY A 9 12.07 -8.11 -3.02
C GLY A 9 13.05 -7.08 -3.57
N ASN A 10 13.34 -7.15 -4.87
CA ASN A 10 14.19 -6.18 -5.55
C ASN A 10 13.56 -4.79 -5.58
N PHE A 11 12.26 -4.70 -5.91
CA PHE A 11 11.50 -3.46 -5.85
C PHE A 11 11.52 -2.84 -4.44
N ALA A 12 11.31 -3.65 -3.39
CA ALA A 12 11.38 -3.22 -2.01
C ALA A 12 12.75 -2.59 -1.68
N ILE A 13 13.84 -3.29 -1.97
CA ILE A 13 15.17 -2.79 -1.64
C ILE A 13 15.46 -1.46 -2.37
N HIS A 14 15.10 -1.36 -3.65
CA HIS A 14 15.28 -0.12 -4.41
C HIS A 14 14.44 1.03 -3.85
N LEU A 15 13.16 0.81 -3.56
CA LEU A 15 12.28 1.83 -2.99
C LEU A 15 12.75 2.27 -1.59
N LEU A 16 13.17 1.33 -0.75
CA LEU A 16 13.71 1.66 0.58
C LEU A 16 14.93 2.57 0.48
N LYS A 17 15.87 2.30 -0.45
CA LYS A 17 17.03 3.16 -0.67
C LYS A 17 16.63 4.58 -1.01
N MET A 18 15.72 4.77 -1.97
CA MET A 18 15.23 6.09 -2.37
C MET A 18 14.53 6.85 -1.21
N LEU A 19 13.72 6.13 -0.41
CA LEU A 19 13.03 6.72 0.73
C LEU A 19 14.01 7.13 1.84
N CYS A 20 15.05 6.32 2.09
CA CYS A 20 16.10 6.59 3.06
C CYS A 20 17.00 7.75 2.62
N GLU A 21 17.36 7.85 1.34
CA GLU A 21 18.13 8.97 0.79
C GLU A 21 17.38 10.30 0.96
N SER A 22 16.06 10.28 0.76
CA SER A 22 15.20 11.45 0.98
C SER A 22 15.01 11.81 2.45
N ASN A 23 15.23 10.85 3.38
CA ASN A 23 14.96 11.00 4.81
C ASN A 23 16.06 10.37 5.68
N PRO A 24 17.32 10.82 5.58
CA PRO A 24 18.49 10.10 6.11
C PRO A 24 18.55 9.98 7.65
N SER A 25 17.68 10.67 8.37
CA SER A 25 17.64 10.68 9.84
C SER A 25 16.25 10.45 10.42
N LYS A 26 15.30 9.95 9.62
CA LYS A 26 13.95 9.62 10.07
C LYS A 26 13.68 8.13 9.92
N ASN A 27 12.73 7.64 10.70
CA ASN A 27 12.22 6.28 10.52
C ASN A 27 11.49 6.18 9.18
N VAL A 28 11.75 5.09 8.45
CA VAL A 28 11.03 4.74 7.22
C VAL A 28 10.26 3.45 7.48
N CYS A 29 8.95 3.50 7.24
CA CYS A 29 8.08 2.33 7.31
C CYS A 29 7.14 2.39 6.11
N TYR A 30 7.10 1.31 5.33
CA TYR A 30 6.22 1.20 4.16
C TYR A 30 5.98 -0.28 3.85
N SER A 31 5.01 -0.57 2.99
CA SER A 31 4.71 -1.92 2.54
C SER A 31 4.98 -2.09 1.05
N PRO A 32 6.13 -2.67 0.66
CA PRO A 32 6.49 -2.85 -0.74
C PRO A 32 5.48 -3.72 -1.50
N MET A 33 4.99 -4.80 -0.87
CA MET A 33 3.99 -5.68 -1.47
C MET A 33 2.68 -4.93 -1.78
N SER A 34 2.27 -4.05 -0.88
CA SER A 34 1.06 -3.25 -0.98
C SER A 34 1.17 -2.28 -2.19
N ILE A 35 2.26 -1.51 -2.24
CA ILE A 35 2.55 -0.58 -3.35
C ILE A 35 2.67 -1.33 -4.68
N SER A 36 3.43 -2.43 -4.70
CA SER A 36 3.62 -3.25 -5.90
C SER A 36 2.30 -3.81 -6.43
N SER A 37 1.41 -4.29 -5.54
CA SER A 37 0.08 -4.76 -5.94
C SER A 37 -0.80 -3.66 -6.53
N ALA A 38 -0.76 -2.47 -5.94
CA ALA A 38 -1.54 -1.32 -6.41
C ALA A 38 -1.05 -0.85 -7.80
N LEU A 39 0.27 -0.78 -8.00
CA LEU A 39 0.86 -0.43 -9.30
C LEU A 39 0.64 -1.53 -10.36
N ALA A 40 0.71 -2.80 -9.98
CA ALA A 40 0.40 -3.91 -10.88
C ALA A 40 -1.08 -3.93 -11.30
N MET A 41 -1.99 -3.45 -10.46
CA MET A 41 -3.38 -3.24 -10.85
C MET A 41 -3.53 -2.14 -11.91
N VAL A 42 -2.80 -1.03 -11.79
CA VAL A 42 -2.78 0.01 -12.84
C VAL A 42 -2.11 -0.49 -14.12
N LEU A 43 -1.12 -1.39 -14.02
CA LEU A 43 -0.47 -2.02 -15.16
C LEU A 43 -1.45 -2.80 -16.05
N LEU A 44 -2.56 -3.34 -15.51
CA LEU A 44 -3.62 -3.97 -16.32
C LEU A 44 -4.19 -3.04 -17.41
N GLY A 45 -4.28 -1.74 -17.11
CA GLY A 45 -4.81 -0.73 -18.02
C GLY A 45 -3.74 -0.03 -18.87
N ALA A 46 -2.46 -0.21 -18.54
CA ALA A 46 -1.35 0.44 -19.22
C ALA A 46 -1.03 -0.26 -20.56
N LYS A 47 -0.62 0.53 -21.56
CA LYS A 47 -0.16 0.04 -22.87
C LYS A 47 1.12 0.73 -23.30
N GLY A 48 1.77 0.20 -24.34
CA GLY A 48 2.97 0.78 -24.93
C GLY A 48 4.08 1.00 -23.90
N ASP A 49 4.74 2.16 -24.00
CA ASP A 49 5.86 2.52 -23.13
C ASP A 49 5.49 2.65 -21.66
N THR A 50 4.26 3.08 -21.35
CA THR A 50 3.76 3.14 -19.97
C THR A 50 3.80 1.76 -19.32
N ALA A 51 3.31 0.73 -20.02
CA ALA A 51 3.34 -0.64 -19.52
C ALA A 51 4.78 -1.17 -19.37
N VAL A 52 5.67 -0.81 -20.30
CA VAL A 52 7.09 -1.20 -20.27
C VAL A 52 7.78 -0.61 -19.03
N GLN A 53 7.67 0.70 -18.83
CA GLN A 53 8.32 1.40 -17.72
C GLN A 53 7.79 0.93 -16.36
N MET A 54 6.47 0.74 -16.24
CA MET A 54 5.88 0.21 -15.01
C MET A 54 6.37 -1.20 -14.69
N SER A 55 6.43 -2.09 -15.69
CA SER A 55 6.91 -3.46 -15.50
C SER A 55 8.38 -3.47 -15.10
N GLN A 56 9.21 -2.64 -15.73
CA GLN A 56 10.64 -2.51 -15.40
C GLN A 56 10.85 -1.97 -13.98
N ALA A 57 10.13 -0.91 -13.59
CA ALA A 57 10.22 -0.33 -12.26
C ALA A 57 9.85 -1.32 -11.16
N LEU A 58 8.83 -2.16 -11.41
CA LEU A 58 8.40 -3.22 -10.49
C LEU A 58 9.25 -4.51 -10.58
N GLY A 59 10.20 -4.59 -11.51
CA GLY A 59 10.99 -5.80 -11.77
C GLY A 59 10.16 -6.98 -12.28
N LEU A 60 8.99 -6.73 -12.88
CA LEU A 60 8.06 -7.75 -13.36
C LEU A 60 8.44 -8.22 -14.77
N ASN A 61 8.45 -9.54 -14.97
CA ASN A 61 8.54 -10.12 -16.30
C ASN A 61 7.14 -10.21 -16.93
N ARG A 62 6.94 -9.46 -18.03
CA ARG A 62 5.66 -9.38 -18.77
C ARG A 62 5.27 -10.67 -19.50
N GLU A 63 6.21 -11.58 -19.72
CA GLU A 63 5.93 -12.88 -20.38
C GLU A 63 5.22 -13.88 -19.47
N LYS A 64 5.16 -13.59 -18.17
CA LYS A 64 4.49 -14.43 -17.17
C LYS A 64 3.17 -13.80 -16.75
N ASP A 65 2.24 -14.63 -16.29
CA ASP A 65 1.00 -14.15 -15.69
C ASP A 65 1.25 -13.55 -14.29
N VAL A 66 1.74 -12.31 -14.28
CA VAL A 66 2.07 -11.57 -13.07
C VAL A 66 0.82 -11.29 -12.21
N HIS A 67 -0.33 -11.10 -12.84
CA HIS A 67 -1.58 -10.76 -12.18
C HIS A 67 -2.17 -11.96 -11.42
N GLN A 68 -2.10 -13.17 -11.98
CA GLN A 68 -2.40 -14.40 -11.22
C GLN A 68 -1.49 -14.58 -10.00
N GLY A 69 -0.21 -14.22 -10.13
CA GLY A 69 0.72 -14.23 -9.01
C GLY A 69 0.29 -13.29 -7.89
N PHE A 70 -0.13 -12.07 -8.22
CA PHE A 70 -0.68 -11.12 -7.24
C PHE A 70 -1.99 -11.62 -6.64
N GLN A 71 -2.89 -12.20 -7.43
CA GLN A 71 -4.14 -12.79 -6.95
C GLN A 71 -3.88 -13.85 -5.87
N GLY A 72 -2.94 -14.78 -6.13
CA GLY A 72 -2.56 -15.81 -5.17
C GLY A 72 -1.99 -15.23 -3.88
N LEU A 73 -1.11 -14.22 -3.97
CA LEU A 73 -0.55 -13.54 -2.80
C LEU A 73 -1.62 -12.79 -2.01
N LEU A 74 -2.48 -12.02 -2.68
CA LEU A 74 -3.59 -11.29 -2.05
C LEU A 74 -4.56 -12.23 -1.36
N HIS A 75 -4.88 -13.36 -1.99
CA HIS A 75 -5.69 -14.40 -1.37
C HIS A 75 -5.06 -14.88 -0.05
N ILE A 76 -3.77 -15.22 -0.06
CA ILE A 76 -3.06 -15.66 1.16
C ILE A 76 -3.02 -14.56 2.23
N LEU A 77 -2.77 -13.31 1.84
CA LEU A 77 -2.64 -12.17 2.76
C LEU A 77 -4.00 -11.74 3.36
N ASN A 78 -5.09 -11.88 2.62
CA ASN A 78 -6.43 -11.50 3.07
C ASN A 78 -7.27 -12.68 3.61
N LYS A 79 -6.69 -13.88 3.80
CA LYS A 79 -7.41 -15.01 4.42
C LYS A 79 -8.02 -14.61 5.78
N PRO A 80 -9.32 -14.89 6.03
CA PRO A 80 -9.93 -14.67 7.33
C PRO A 80 -9.34 -15.60 8.41
N ASN A 81 -9.63 -15.32 9.68
CA ASN A 81 -9.28 -16.16 10.85
C ASN A 81 -7.78 -16.35 11.12
N LYS A 82 -6.98 -15.30 10.92
CA LYS A 82 -5.56 -15.27 11.28
C LYS A 82 -5.38 -14.96 12.77
N LYS A 83 -4.31 -15.49 13.37
CA LYS A 83 -3.88 -15.15 14.75
C LYS A 83 -3.38 -13.69 14.89
N TYR A 84 -3.34 -12.95 13.79
CA TYR A 84 -2.91 -11.56 13.67
C TYR A 84 -3.95 -10.79 12.85
N ALA A 85 -4.06 -9.47 13.06
CA ALA A 85 -4.84 -8.63 12.18
C ALA A 85 -3.94 -8.15 11.03
N LEU A 86 -4.31 -8.48 9.81
CA LEU A 86 -3.69 -7.95 8.59
C LEU A 86 -4.83 -7.57 7.66
N ARG A 87 -4.87 -6.31 7.27
CA ARG A 87 -5.81 -5.78 6.27
C ARG A 87 -5.00 -5.10 5.20
N MET A 88 -5.19 -5.53 3.96
CA MET A 88 -4.63 -4.86 2.79
C MET A 88 -5.77 -4.56 1.83
N ALA A 89 -5.98 -3.28 1.57
CA ALA A 89 -7.05 -2.80 0.72
C ALA A 89 -6.46 -1.91 -0.39
N ASN A 90 -6.82 -2.25 -1.62
CA ASN A 90 -6.54 -1.47 -2.81
C ASN A 90 -7.87 -1.01 -3.40
N ARG A 91 -7.97 0.25 -3.81
CA ARG A 91 -9.14 0.76 -4.54
C ARG A 91 -8.72 1.79 -5.57
N LEU A 92 -9.41 1.77 -6.71
CA LEU A 92 -9.32 2.83 -7.72
C LEU A 92 -10.56 3.72 -7.57
N PHE A 93 -10.32 5.02 -7.41
CA PHE A 93 -11.37 6.03 -7.42
C PHE A 93 -11.22 6.85 -8.69
N ALA A 94 -12.20 6.80 -9.56
CA ALA A 94 -12.15 7.47 -10.84
C ALA A 94 -13.18 8.59 -10.94
N GLU A 95 -12.89 9.59 -11.77
CA GLU A 95 -13.86 10.62 -12.10
C GLU A 95 -15.08 10.00 -12.80
N SER A 96 -16.26 10.38 -12.33
CA SER A 96 -17.58 9.94 -12.80
C SER A 96 -17.81 10.12 -14.29
N THR A 97 -17.22 11.17 -14.88
CA THR A 97 -17.32 11.45 -16.34
C THR A 97 -16.41 10.57 -17.20
N CYS A 98 -15.50 9.79 -16.60
CA CYS A 98 -14.63 8.87 -17.33
C CYS A 98 -15.29 7.49 -17.49
N GLU A 99 -15.36 7.02 -18.74
CA GLU A 99 -15.77 5.65 -19.04
C GLU A 99 -14.57 4.70 -18.99
N PHE A 100 -14.72 3.60 -18.26
CA PHE A 100 -13.70 2.56 -18.13
C PHE A 100 -14.18 1.29 -18.82
N LEU A 101 -13.26 0.65 -19.55
CA LEU A 101 -13.50 -0.60 -20.26
C LEU A 101 -13.93 -1.69 -19.26
N SER A 102 -15.04 -2.39 -19.55
CA SER A 102 -15.52 -3.50 -18.72
C SER A 102 -14.45 -4.57 -18.46
N PRO A 103 -13.65 -5.00 -19.46
CA PRO A 103 -12.57 -5.97 -19.23
C PRO A 103 -11.54 -5.52 -18.19
N PHE A 104 -11.28 -4.22 -18.08
CA PHE A 104 -10.36 -3.68 -17.06
C PHE A 104 -10.99 -3.78 -15.67
N LYS A 105 -12.26 -3.38 -15.51
CA LYS A 105 -12.98 -3.48 -14.23
C LYS A 105 -13.05 -4.94 -13.75
N GLU A 106 -13.39 -5.85 -14.66
CA GLU A 106 -13.46 -7.29 -14.40
C GLU A 106 -12.10 -7.85 -13.96
N SER A 107 -11.02 -7.46 -14.65
CA SER A 107 -9.65 -7.89 -14.29
C SER A 107 -9.20 -7.36 -12.93
N CYS A 108 -9.52 -6.10 -12.60
CA CYS A 108 -9.25 -5.52 -11.28
C CYS A 108 -9.97 -6.29 -10.17
N LEU A 109 -11.25 -6.61 -10.38
CA LEU A 109 -12.03 -7.39 -9.42
C LEU A 109 -11.48 -8.82 -9.28
N GLN A 110 -11.19 -9.48 -10.40
CA GLN A 110 -10.70 -10.86 -10.43
C GLN A 110 -9.34 -11.02 -9.75
N PHE A 111 -8.34 -10.21 -10.15
CA PHE A 111 -6.96 -10.41 -9.71
C PHE A 111 -6.64 -9.68 -8.41
N TYR A 112 -7.30 -8.56 -8.13
CA TYR A 112 -6.96 -7.67 -7.01
C TYR A 112 -8.05 -7.55 -5.95
N HIS A 113 -9.22 -8.16 -6.15
CA HIS A 113 -10.41 -7.98 -5.32
C HIS A 113 -10.73 -6.49 -5.09
N SER A 114 -10.48 -5.69 -6.12
CA SER A 114 -10.57 -4.23 -6.06
C SER A 114 -11.63 -3.75 -7.03
N GLU A 115 -12.62 -3.06 -6.48
CA GLU A 115 -13.63 -2.37 -7.28
C GLU A 115 -13.09 -1.01 -7.74
N LEU A 116 -13.57 -0.58 -8.90
CA LEU A 116 -13.41 0.79 -9.35
C LEU A 116 -14.65 1.57 -8.94
N GLU A 117 -14.47 2.56 -8.09
CA GLU A 117 -15.52 3.44 -7.61
C GLU A 117 -15.48 4.77 -8.37
N GLN A 118 -16.65 5.26 -8.79
CA GLN A 118 -16.76 6.53 -9.48
C GLN A 118 -17.14 7.64 -8.51
N LEU A 119 -16.31 8.69 -8.45
CA LEU A 119 -16.51 9.89 -7.63
C LEU A 119 -16.54 11.13 -8.54
N SER A 120 -17.07 12.25 -8.05
CA SER A 120 -17.11 13.50 -8.81
C SER A 120 -16.01 14.46 -8.33
N PHE A 121 -14.81 14.30 -8.85
CA PHE A 121 -13.71 15.24 -8.63
C PHE A 121 -13.98 16.58 -9.33
N VAL A 122 -14.47 16.57 -10.58
CA VAL A 122 -14.73 17.79 -11.36
C VAL A 122 -15.71 18.74 -10.67
N LYS A 123 -16.76 18.21 -10.04
CA LYS A 123 -17.80 19.04 -9.40
C LYS A 123 -17.66 19.11 -7.88
N ALA A 124 -17.01 18.13 -7.25
CA ALA A 124 -17.01 17.95 -5.81
C ALA A 124 -15.71 17.28 -5.31
N ALA A 125 -14.55 17.83 -5.70
CA ALA A 125 -13.23 17.32 -5.31
C ALA A 125 -13.07 17.12 -3.80
N GLU A 126 -13.45 18.12 -2.98
CA GLU A 126 -13.31 18.01 -1.52
C GLU A 126 -14.19 16.93 -0.90
N GLU A 127 -15.42 16.74 -1.39
CA GLU A 127 -16.28 15.66 -0.90
C GLU A 127 -15.75 14.29 -1.34
N SER A 128 -15.22 14.19 -2.55
CA SER A 128 -14.54 12.99 -3.04
C SER A 128 -13.30 12.65 -2.20
N ARG A 129 -12.50 13.66 -1.82
CA ARG A 129 -11.34 13.53 -0.94
C ARG A 129 -11.73 12.99 0.45
N LYS A 130 -12.76 13.59 1.07
CA LYS A 130 -13.27 13.16 2.39
C LYS A 130 -13.83 11.74 2.34
N HIS A 131 -14.51 11.38 1.25
CA HIS A 131 -14.99 10.03 1.04
C HIS A 131 -13.83 9.02 1.00
N ILE A 132 -12.79 9.30 0.22
CA ILE A 132 -11.58 8.45 0.17
C ILE A 132 -10.93 8.32 1.55
N ASN A 133 -10.76 9.42 2.29
CA ASN A 133 -10.18 9.37 3.64
C ASN A 133 -11.03 8.55 4.62
N THR A 134 -12.35 8.69 4.56
CA THR A 134 -13.28 7.86 5.36
C THR A 134 -13.10 6.38 5.05
N TRP A 135 -13.08 6.02 3.76
CA TRP A 135 -12.85 4.64 3.34
C TRP A 135 -11.49 4.11 3.83
N VAL A 136 -10.40 4.87 3.68
CA VAL A 136 -9.07 4.46 4.17
C VAL A 136 -9.05 4.26 5.68
N SER A 137 -9.68 5.17 6.42
CA SER A 137 -9.80 5.10 7.87
C SER A 137 -10.52 3.81 8.29
N GLU A 138 -11.63 3.45 7.64
CA GLU A 138 -12.34 2.20 7.89
C GLU A 138 -11.49 0.96 7.59
N GLN A 139 -10.79 0.94 6.46
CA GLN A 139 -9.91 -0.19 6.10
C GLN A 139 -8.73 -0.37 7.06
N THR A 140 -8.33 0.70 7.76
CA THR A 140 -7.17 0.72 8.64
C THR A 140 -7.51 0.75 10.12
N GLU A 141 -8.75 0.43 10.50
CA GLU A 141 -9.24 0.47 11.90
C GLU A 141 -9.01 1.85 12.57
N GLY A 142 -9.20 2.92 11.79
CA GLY A 142 -9.04 4.30 12.22
C GLY A 142 -7.58 4.74 12.41
N LYS A 143 -6.59 3.96 11.96
CA LYS A 143 -5.16 4.29 12.14
C LYS A 143 -4.63 5.25 11.10
N ILE A 144 -5.26 5.32 9.93
CA ILE A 144 -4.96 6.31 8.88
C ILE A 144 -6.23 7.13 8.65
N PRO A 145 -6.51 8.12 9.52
CA PRO A 145 -7.73 8.93 9.42
C PRO A 145 -7.71 9.91 8.23
N GLU A 146 -6.52 10.36 7.84
CA GLU A 146 -6.32 11.28 6.73
C GLU A 146 -5.11 10.82 5.90
N LEU A 147 -5.39 10.23 4.74
CA LEU A 147 -4.37 9.82 3.78
C LEU A 147 -4.12 10.94 2.77
N LEU A 148 -5.20 11.52 2.24
CA LEU A 148 -5.20 12.62 1.28
C LEU A 148 -5.34 13.93 2.04
N SER A 149 -4.26 14.70 2.12
CA SER A 149 -4.27 16.05 2.70
C SER A 149 -5.17 16.98 1.88
N ASN A 150 -5.52 18.13 2.46
CA ASN A 150 -6.13 19.22 1.69
C ASN A 150 -5.31 19.50 0.42
N ASP A 151 -6.00 19.84 -0.66
CA ASP A 151 -5.43 20.18 -1.98
C ASP A 151 -4.67 19.03 -2.70
N SER A 152 -4.73 17.79 -2.18
CA SER A 152 -4.12 16.62 -2.84
C SER A 152 -4.90 16.08 -4.05
N VAL A 153 -6.16 16.49 -4.18
CA VAL A 153 -7.03 16.22 -5.33
C VAL A 153 -7.79 17.50 -5.68
N ASP A 154 -8.14 17.63 -6.94
CA ASP A 154 -8.75 18.83 -7.52
C ASP A 154 -9.73 18.47 -8.66
N GLU A 155 -10.30 19.48 -9.31
CA GLU A 155 -11.20 19.32 -10.45
C GLU A 155 -10.53 18.70 -11.70
N ALA A 156 -9.20 18.71 -11.78
CA ALA A 156 -8.42 18.07 -12.84
C ALA A 156 -8.17 16.57 -12.57
N THR A 157 -8.41 16.10 -11.35
CA THR A 157 -8.20 14.70 -10.95
C THR A 157 -9.12 13.77 -11.74
N ARG A 158 -8.55 12.68 -12.29
CA ARG A 158 -9.28 11.68 -13.09
C ARG A 158 -9.24 10.28 -12.51
N LEU A 159 -8.17 9.93 -11.81
CA LEU A 159 -7.98 8.63 -11.20
C LEU A 159 -7.07 8.75 -9.98
N VAL A 160 -7.49 8.17 -8.87
CA VAL A 160 -6.71 8.04 -7.64
C VAL A 160 -6.57 6.55 -7.34
N LEU A 161 -5.34 6.07 -7.28
CA LEU A 161 -4.99 4.74 -6.80
C LEU A 161 -4.72 4.84 -5.30
N VAL A 162 -5.52 4.15 -4.49
CA VAL A 162 -5.36 4.13 -3.04
C VAL A 162 -4.89 2.76 -2.59
N ASN A 163 -3.82 2.77 -1.80
CA ASN A 163 -3.27 1.60 -1.14
C ASN A 163 -3.27 1.83 0.38
N ALA A 164 -3.93 0.94 1.12
CA ALA A 164 -3.98 1.00 2.57
C ALA A 164 -3.62 -0.37 3.17
N LEU A 165 -2.67 -0.36 4.11
CA LEU A 165 -2.25 -1.54 4.86
C LEU A 165 -2.32 -1.26 6.36
N TYR A 166 -2.96 -2.16 7.11
CA TYR A 166 -2.88 -2.22 8.55
C TYR A 166 -2.41 -3.61 9.00
N PHE A 167 -1.41 -3.64 9.88
CA PHE A 167 -0.91 -4.86 10.48
C PHE A 167 -0.81 -4.71 11.99
N LYS A 168 -1.37 -5.69 12.70
CA LYS A 168 -1.23 -5.88 14.14
C LYS A 168 -0.98 -7.35 14.44
N GLY A 169 0.30 -7.68 14.57
CA GLY A 169 0.78 -9.00 14.95
C GLY A 169 0.65 -9.26 16.46
N LYS A 170 0.46 -10.53 16.82
CA LYS A 170 0.76 -11.02 18.16
C LYS A 170 2.08 -11.76 18.09
N TRP A 171 2.99 -11.46 19.00
CA TRP A 171 4.22 -12.23 19.15
C TRP A 171 3.89 -13.70 19.41
N HIS A 172 4.72 -14.60 18.87
CA HIS A 172 4.62 -16.02 19.22
C HIS A 172 4.94 -16.25 20.69
N GLN A 173 5.98 -15.56 21.18
CA GLN A 173 6.34 -15.44 22.60
C GLN A 173 6.24 -13.96 22.98
N PRO A 174 5.21 -13.55 23.74
CA PRO A 174 5.05 -12.16 24.14
C PRO A 174 6.05 -11.78 25.24
N PHE A 175 6.48 -10.53 25.20
CA PHE A 175 7.27 -9.93 26.27
C PHE A 175 6.45 -9.79 27.55
N ASP A 176 7.10 -9.97 28.69
CA ASP A 176 6.52 -9.62 29.99
C ASP A 176 6.39 -8.09 30.12
N LYS A 177 5.17 -7.64 30.41
CA LYS A 177 4.85 -6.21 30.53
C LYS A 177 5.50 -5.59 31.76
N ASP A 178 5.61 -6.35 32.86
CA ASP A 178 6.14 -5.86 34.13
C ASP A 178 7.68 -5.71 34.06
N SER A 179 8.29 -6.44 33.14
CA SER A 179 9.70 -6.33 32.81
C SER A 179 10.03 -5.15 31.87
N THR A 180 9.03 -4.50 31.27
CA THR A 180 9.24 -3.36 30.35
C THR A 180 9.66 -2.10 31.11
N LYS A 181 10.79 -1.49 30.73
CA LYS A 181 11.35 -0.32 31.43
C LYS A 181 11.79 0.78 30.46
N GLU A 182 11.78 2.01 30.95
CA GLU A 182 12.32 3.15 30.20
C GLU A 182 13.85 3.10 30.17
N MET A 183 14.42 3.19 28.97
CA MET A 183 15.86 3.12 28.75
C MET A 183 16.31 4.11 27.67
N PRO A 184 17.57 4.60 27.72
CA PRO A 184 18.13 5.43 26.65
C PRO A 184 18.27 4.65 25.33
N PHE A 185 17.63 5.12 24.27
CA PHE A 185 17.85 4.71 22.88
C PHE A 185 18.82 5.68 22.20
N LYS A 186 19.91 5.14 21.66
CA LYS A 186 20.97 5.93 21.02
C LYS A 186 20.61 6.22 19.57
N ILE A 187 20.26 7.48 19.26
CA ILE A 187 19.91 7.92 17.90
C ILE A 187 21.18 8.13 17.07
N ASN A 188 22.20 8.74 17.67
CA ASN A 188 23.52 8.90 17.07
C ASN A 188 24.60 8.97 18.16
N LYS A 189 25.84 9.37 17.83
CA LYS A 189 26.95 9.43 18.80
C LYS A 189 26.68 10.35 20.00
N VAL A 190 25.84 11.38 19.85
CA VAL A 190 25.63 12.44 20.86
C VAL A 190 24.19 12.53 21.37
N ARG A 191 23.20 12.04 20.62
CA ARG A 191 21.77 12.18 20.93
C ARG A 191 21.17 10.87 21.39
N ASN A 192 20.50 10.93 22.54
CA ASN A 192 19.67 9.85 23.08
C ASN A 192 18.21 10.30 23.18
N SER A 193 17.29 9.34 23.19
CA SER A 193 15.88 9.52 23.58
C SER A 193 15.48 8.42 24.56
N ILE A 194 14.61 8.71 25.52
CA ILE A 194 14.05 7.66 26.39
C ILE A 194 12.98 6.89 25.63
N GLN A 195 13.07 5.55 25.64
CA GLN A 195 12.12 4.64 25.00
C GLN A 195 11.78 3.48 25.94
N LYS A 196 10.61 2.85 25.75
CA LYS A 196 10.23 1.64 26.46
C LYS A 196 10.94 0.44 25.84
N PHE A 197 11.83 -0.19 26.59
CA PHE A 197 12.54 -1.39 26.20
C PHE A 197 11.85 -2.62 26.76
N MET A 198 11.55 -3.60 25.90
CA MET A 198 10.91 -4.86 26.26
C MET A 198 11.99 -5.95 26.31
N PRO A 199 12.47 -6.38 27.49
CA PRO A 199 13.50 -7.40 27.58
C PRO A 199 12.91 -8.78 27.25
N VAL A 200 13.69 -9.57 26.51
CA VAL A 200 13.39 -10.99 26.20
C VAL A 200 13.48 -11.83 27.45
#